data_AF-A0A969QQD1-F1
#
_entry.id   AF-A0A969QQD1-F1
#
_cell.length_a   1.000
_cell.length_b   1.000
_cell.length_c   1.000
_cell.angle_alpha   90.00
_cell.angle_beta   90.00
_cell.angle_gamma   90.00
#
_symmetry.space_group_name_H-M   'P 1'
#
loop_
_entity.id
_entity.type
_entity.pdbx_description
1 polymer ?
#
loop_
_entity_poly.entity_id
_entity_poly.type
_entity_poly.pdbx_seq_one_letter_code
_entity_poly.pdbx_strand_id
1 'polypeptide(L)'
;LKQLYPPEHPYSWETIGSMDDLNAATLDDVRGWFATYYGPDNAVLVIAGDVSAEEAFTKATKYFGDIPPGPPVQRLEHWIPEHNTVRRKAMTDRVAWNCHNPASAATTRTKLSANPMIRE
;
A
#
# COMPACT_ATOMS: atom_id res chain seq x y z
N LEU A 1 -0.39 -8.57 -1.15
CA LEU A 1 -1.54 -8.42 -0.22
C LEU A 1 -2.86 -8.97 -0.77
N LYS A 2 -3.08 -8.96 -2.10
CA LYS A 2 -4.28 -9.50 -2.79
C LYS A 2 -4.73 -10.94 -2.44
N GLN A 3 -3.87 -11.77 -1.85
CA GLN A 3 -4.26 -13.12 -1.40
C GLN A 3 -4.81 -13.16 0.02
N LEU A 4 -4.54 -12.11 0.79
CA LEU A 4 -4.96 -11.96 2.18
C LEU A 4 -6.23 -11.11 2.27
N TYR A 5 -6.32 -10.04 1.48
CA TYR A 5 -7.46 -9.14 1.52
C TYR A 5 -8.37 -9.37 0.31
N PRO A 6 -9.70 -9.44 0.50
CA PRO A 6 -10.65 -9.56 -0.60
C PRO A 6 -10.65 -8.27 -1.45
N PRO A 7 -11.03 -8.31 -2.74
CA PRO A 7 -10.88 -7.19 -3.68
C PRO A 7 -11.53 -5.86 -3.26
N GLU A 8 -12.57 -5.93 -2.45
CA GLU A 8 -13.29 -4.78 -1.91
C GLU A 8 -12.57 -4.12 -0.71
N HIS A 9 -11.62 -4.83 -0.08
CA HIS A 9 -10.94 -4.35 1.11
C HIS A 9 -9.84 -3.33 0.74
N PRO A 10 -9.65 -2.23 1.50
CA PRO A 10 -8.66 -1.20 1.17
C PRO A 10 -7.23 -1.72 0.96
N TYR A 11 -6.79 -2.66 1.80
CA TYR A 11 -5.48 -3.34 1.66
C TYR A 11 -5.37 -4.36 0.51
N SER A 12 -6.41 -4.55 -0.30
CA SER A 12 -6.30 -5.31 -1.53
C SER A 12 -5.65 -4.52 -2.65
N TRP A 13 -5.70 -3.18 -2.57
CA TRP A 13 -5.06 -2.28 -3.52
C TRP A 13 -3.57 -2.13 -3.20
N GLU A 14 -2.77 -1.94 -4.25
CA GLU A 14 -1.35 -1.66 -4.08
C GLU A 14 -1.17 -0.17 -3.77
N THR A 15 -0.31 0.16 -2.80
CA THR A 15 -0.09 1.55 -2.38
C THR A 15 0.37 2.45 -3.54
N ILE A 16 1.10 1.88 -4.51
CA ILE A 16 1.58 2.61 -5.69
C ILE A 16 0.48 2.79 -6.76
N GLY A 17 -0.65 2.10 -6.64
CA GLY A 17 -1.72 2.07 -7.64
C GLY A 17 -1.39 1.19 -8.86
N SER A 18 -2.17 1.35 -9.93
CA SER A 18 -1.93 0.69 -11.22
C SER A 18 -1.65 1.73 -12.31
N MET A 19 -0.96 1.32 -13.38
CA MET A 19 -0.72 2.21 -14.53
C MET A 19 -2.03 2.65 -15.19
N ASP A 20 -3.04 1.79 -15.18
CA ASP A 20 -4.35 2.11 -15.76
C ASP A 20 -5.04 3.23 -14.97
N ASP A 21 -4.99 3.17 -13.63
CA ASP A 21 -5.55 4.21 -12.76
C ASP A 21 -4.81 5.54 -12.91
N LEU A 22 -3.46 5.49 -13.01
CA LEU A 22 -2.64 6.68 -13.18
C LEU A 22 -2.90 7.38 -14.53
N ASN A 23 -3.13 6.62 -15.59
CA ASN A 23 -3.44 7.15 -16.92
C ASN A 23 -4.87 7.71 -17.00
N ALA A 24 -5.80 7.19 -16.19
CA ALA A 24 -7.19 7.61 -16.15
C ALA A 24 -7.44 8.84 -15.25
N ALA A 25 -6.59 9.07 -14.25
CA ALA A 25 -6.77 10.14 -13.27
C ALA A 25 -6.66 11.54 -13.91
N THR A 26 -7.59 12.42 -13.54
CA THR A 26 -7.57 13.83 -13.95
C THR A 26 -7.01 14.74 -12.86
N LEU A 27 -6.63 15.97 -13.23
CA LEU A 27 -6.19 16.97 -12.26
C LEU A 27 -7.28 17.31 -11.23
N ASP A 28 -8.53 17.32 -11.65
CA ASP A 28 -9.65 17.64 -10.78
C ASP A 28 -9.92 16.51 -9.77
N ASP A 29 -9.71 15.25 -10.16
CA ASP A 29 -9.76 14.11 -9.22
C ASP A 29 -8.73 14.26 -8.10
N VAL A 30 -7.49 14.62 -8.46
CA VAL A 30 -6.40 14.80 -7.48
C VAL A 30 -6.68 15.99 -6.56
N ARG A 31 -7.17 17.11 -7.09
CA ARG A 31 -7.56 18.29 -6.30
C ARG A 31 -8.72 17.97 -5.36
N GLY A 32 -9.74 17.29 -5.85
CA GLY A 32 -10.89 16.88 -5.05
C GLY A 32 -10.49 15.92 -3.94
N TRP A 33 -9.62 14.95 -4.25
CA TRP A 33 -9.08 14.02 -3.26
C TRP A 33 -8.26 14.75 -2.19
N PHE A 34 -7.36 15.67 -2.59
CA PHE A 34 -6.57 16.47 -1.65
C PHE A 34 -7.46 17.30 -0.72
N ALA A 35 -8.43 18.04 -1.27
CA ALA A 35 -9.36 18.84 -0.49
C ALA A 35 -10.22 18.01 0.49
N THR A 36 -10.46 16.74 0.16
CA THR A 36 -11.25 15.83 1.00
C THR A 36 -10.43 15.24 2.16
N TYR A 37 -9.19 14.82 1.90
CA TYR A 37 -8.42 14.04 2.88
C TYR A 37 -7.34 14.85 3.62
N TYR A 38 -6.88 15.99 3.09
CA TYR A 38 -5.85 16.84 3.69
C TYR A 38 -6.46 18.02 4.47
N GLY A 39 -7.30 17.70 5.46
CA GLY A 39 -7.86 18.68 6.41
C GLY A 39 -7.32 18.46 7.84
N PRO A 40 -7.33 19.50 8.71
CA PRO A 40 -6.82 19.38 10.08
C PRO A 40 -7.61 18.37 10.93
N ASP A 41 -8.90 18.14 10.65
CA ASP A 41 -9.70 17.13 11.36
C ASP A 41 -9.27 15.68 11.09
N ASN A 42 -8.48 15.47 10.03
CA ASN A 42 -7.93 14.16 9.65
C ASN A 42 -6.39 14.10 9.81
N ALA A 43 -5.79 15.10 10.47
CA ALA A 43 -4.34 15.19 10.63
C ALA A 43 -3.91 15.02 12.10
N VAL A 44 -2.73 14.44 12.30
CA VAL A 44 -2.09 14.33 13.62
C VAL A 44 -0.71 14.96 13.55
N LEU A 45 -0.48 16.00 14.36
CA LEU A 45 0.83 16.62 14.53
C LEU A 45 1.57 15.97 15.70
N VAL A 46 2.72 15.37 15.43
CA VAL A 46 3.59 14.78 16.44
C VAL A 46 4.84 15.64 16.62
N ILE A 47 5.07 16.12 17.84
CA ILE A 47 6.24 16.91 18.21
C ILE A 47 7.01 16.12 19.27
N ALA A 48 8.29 15.83 19.00
CA ALA A 48 9.14 15.06 19.90
C ALA A 48 10.55 15.65 19.92
N GLY A 49 11.14 15.75 21.11
CA GLY A 49 12.47 16.31 21.33
C GLY A 49 12.59 17.04 22.67
N ASP A 50 13.64 17.83 22.82
CA ASP A 50 13.84 18.72 23.96
C ASP A 50 13.00 19.99 23.81
N VAL A 51 11.70 19.88 24.10
CA VAL A 51 10.72 20.96 23.95
C VAL A 51 9.70 20.89 25.09
N SER A 52 9.31 22.04 25.61
CA SER A 52 8.24 22.10 26.61
C SER A 52 6.86 22.00 25.94
N ALA A 53 5.87 21.48 26.67
CA ALA A 53 4.51 21.40 26.15
C ALA A 53 3.95 22.78 25.76
N GLU A 54 4.21 23.80 26.58
CA GLU A 54 3.76 25.17 26.33
C GLU A 54 4.33 25.75 25.03
N GLU A 55 5.62 25.56 24.79
CA GLU A 55 6.28 26.00 23.56
C GLU A 55 5.72 25.25 22.34
N ALA A 56 5.50 23.94 22.46
CA ALA A 56 4.94 23.11 21.42
C ALA A 56 3.52 23.56 21.05
N PHE A 57 2.63 23.76 22.03
CA PHE A 57 1.27 24.24 21.78
C PHE A 57 1.24 25.67 21.22
N THR A 58 2.08 26.57 21.73
CA THR A 58 2.16 27.95 21.23
C THR A 58 2.54 27.97 19.75
N LYS A 59 3.54 27.19 19.35
CA LYS A 59 3.95 27.08 17.94
C LYS A 59 2.89 26.38 17.10
N ALA A 60 2.29 25.30 17.61
CA ALA A 60 1.24 24.57 16.89
C ALA A 60 0.05 25.49 16.58
N THR A 61 -0.44 26.24 17.57
CA THR A 61 -1.51 27.21 17.39
C THR A 61 -1.10 28.33 16.43
N LYS A 62 0.13 28.85 16.56
CA LYS A 62 0.63 29.93 15.68
C LYS A 62 0.66 29.52 14.20
N TYR A 63 1.04 28.29 13.88
CA TYR A 63 1.23 27.86 12.49
C TYR A 63 0.02 27.14 11.89
N PHE A 64 -0.79 26.47 12.71
CA PHE A 64 -1.88 25.62 12.25
C PHE A 64 -3.26 26.04 12.77
N GLY A 65 -3.34 26.99 13.70
CA GLY A 65 -4.60 27.35 14.38
C GLY A 65 -5.63 28.04 13.49
N ASP A 66 -5.19 28.75 12.44
CA ASP A 66 -6.08 29.48 11.53
C ASP A 66 -6.65 28.62 10.39
N ILE A 67 -6.26 27.34 10.32
CA ILE A 67 -6.66 26.43 9.24
C ILE A 67 -8.09 25.94 9.52
N PRO A 68 -9.05 26.14 8.60
CA PRO A 68 -10.41 25.70 8.82
C PRO A 68 -10.53 24.16 8.78
N PRO A 69 -11.55 23.60 9.46
CA PRO A 69 -11.84 22.18 9.41
C PRO A 69 -12.15 21.71 7.97
N GLY A 70 -11.78 20.47 7.70
CA GLY A 70 -12.06 19.79 6.44
C GLY A 70 -13.44 19.11 6.44
N PRO A 71 -13.85 18.50 5.32
CA PRO A 71 -15.04 17.65 5.34
C PRO A 71 -14.82 16.44 6.26
N PRO A 72 -15.86 15.97 6.97
CA PRO A 72 -15.73 14.84 7.88
C PRO A 72 -15.38 13.56 7.10
N VAL A 73 -14.26 12.93 7.46
CA VAL A 73 -13.81 11.67 6.86
C VAL A 73 -14.45 10.49 7.62
N GLN A 74 -14.95 9.51 6.88
CA GLN A 74 -15.49 8.29 7.48
C GLN A 74 -14.36 7.43 8.04
N ARG A 75 -14.46 7.09 9.33
CA ARG A 75 -13.51 6.18 9.99
C ARG A 75 -14.07 4.76 9.96
N LEU A 76 -13.35 3.84 9.31
CA LEU A 76 -13.69 2.42 9.32
C LEU A 76 -13.30 1.84 10.69
N GLU A 77 -14.29 1.35 11.45
CA GLU A 77 -14.11 0.86 12.83
C GLU A 77 -13.40 -0.50 12.87
N HIS A 78 -13.86 -1.47 12.08
CA HIS A 78 -13.16 -2.73 11.90
C HIS A 78 -13.55 -3.37 10.57
N TRP A 79 -12.58 -3.92 9.86
CA TRP A 79 -12.83 -4.83 8.74
C TRP A 79 -11.79 -5.94 8.80
N ILE A 80 -12.16 -7.04 9.46
CA ILE A 80 -11.28 -8.21 9.57
C ILE A 80 -11.73 -9.20 8.49
N PRO A 81 -10.91 -9.46 7.46
CA PRO A 81 -11.26 -10.45 6.44
C PRO A 81 -11.25 -11.85 7.05
N GLU A 82 -12.29 -12.64 6.76
CA GLU A 82 -12.36 -14.03 7.18
C GLU A 82 -11.53 -14.93 6.24
N HIS A 83 -10.78 -15.85 6.85
CA HIS A 83 -9.95 -16.83 6.16
C HIS A 83 -10.43 -18.25 6.47
N ASN A 84 -11.50 -18.66 5.79
CA ASN A 84 -12.09 -19.99 5.93
C ASN A 84 -11.28 -21.13 5.26
N THR A 85 -10.23 -20.79 4.51
CA THR A 85 -9.47 -21.74 3.68
C THR A 85 -7.96 -21.47 3.75
N VAL A 86 -7.18 -22.55 3.69
CA VAL A 86 -5.71 -22.46 3.63
C VAL A 86 -5.29 -22.04 2.22
N ARG A 87 -4.67 -20.86 2.09
CA ARG A 87 -4.08 -20.38 0.84
C ARG A 87 -2.55 -20.53 0.87
N ARG A 88 -1.95 -20.98 -0.24
CA ARG A 88 -0.48 -21.09 -0.40
C ARG A 88 -0.06 -20.45 -1.73
N LYS A 89 1.08 -19.75 -1.73
CA LYS A 89 1.70 -19.19 -2.94
C LYS A 89 3.18 -19.51 -2.94
N ALA A 90 3.63 -20.18 -3.99
CA ALA A 90 5.05 -20.27 -4.30
C ALA A 90 5.46 -19.02 -5.10
N MET A 91 6.55 -18.37 -4.71
CA MET A 91 7.13 -17.26 -5.44
C MET A 91 8.60 -17.58 -5.65
N THR A 92 9.06 -17.47 -6.90
CA THR A 92 10.46 -17.65 -7.26
C THR A 92 11.13 -16.29 -7.26
N ASP A 93 12.19 -16.15 -6.47
CA ASP A 93 13.03 -14.97 -6.53
C ASP A 93 14.04 -15.10 -7.68
N ARG A 94 14.29 -13.99 -8.37
CA ARG A 94 15.33 -13.89 -9.40
C ARG A 94 16.56 -13.21 -8.81
N VAL A 95 17.09 -13.75 -7.72
CA VAL A 95 18.39 -13.32 -7.22
C VAL A 95 19.44 -13.87 -8.17
N ALA A 96 20.23 -12.99 -8.78
CA ALA A 96 21.45 -13.40 -9.44
C ALA A 96 22.34 -14.07 -8.39
N TRP A 97 22.63 -15.34 -8.58
CA TRP A 97 23.49 -16.10 -7.68
C TRP A 97 24.94 -15.62 -7.87
N ASN A 98 25.31 -14.48 -7.27
CA ASN A 98 26.66 -13.92 -7.36
C ASN A 98 27.64 -14.59 -6.37
N CYS A 99 27.41 -15.85 -6.02
CA CYS A 99 28.48 -16.63 -5.42
C CYS A 99 29.42 -17.06 -6.55
N HIS A 100 30.70 -16.73 -6.42
CA HIS A 100 31.79 -17.30 -7.20
C HIS A 100 31.69 -18.83 -7.19
N ASN A 101 31.05 -19.41 -8.20
CA ASN A 101 31.04 -20.85 -8.45
C ASN A 101 31.21 -21.03 -9.98
N PRO A 102 32.30 -21.64 -10.47
CA PRO A 102 32.59 -21.75 -11.90
C PRO A 102 31.58 -22.60 -12.70
N ALA A 103 30.52 -23.11 -12.07
CA ALA A 103 29.49 -23.93 -12.71
C ALA A 103 28.35 -23.14 -13.40
N SER A 104 28.33 -21.80 -13.38
CA SER A 104 27.28 -21.02 -14.09
C SER A 104 27.48 -20.92 -15.61
N ALA A 105 28.54 -21.52 -16.15
CA ALA A 105 28.83 -21.52 -17.57
C ALA A 105 28.40 -22.83 -18.27
N ALA A 106 27.13 -23.23 -18.19
CA ALA A 106 26.58 -24.24 -19.11
C ALA A 106 25.05 -24.22 -19.19
N THR A 107 24.53 -23.65 -20.28
CA THR A 107 23.32 -24.05 -21.00
C THR A 107 22.73 -25.41 -20.60
N THR A 108 21.47 -25.48 -20.17
CA THR A 108 20.55 -26.50 -20.72
C THR A 108 19.08 -26.07 -20.67
N ARG A 109 18.50 -26.03 -21.87
CA ARG A 109 17.10 -25.87 -22.22
C ARG A 109 16.34 -27.16 -21.84
N THR A 110 15.36 -27.10 -20.94
CA THR A 110 14.41 -28.21 -20.76
C THR A 110 13.02 -27.75 -21.20
N LYS A 111 12.61 -28.21 -22.39
CA LYS A 111 11.21 -28.28 -22.79
C LYS A 111 10.49 -29.18 -21.79
N LEU A 112 9.41 -28.71 -21.17
CA LEU A 112 8.44 -29.60 -20.54
C LEU A 112 7.28 -29.78 -21.53
N SER A 113 7.31 -30.87 -22.29
CA SER A 113 6.16 -31.34 -23.05
C SER A 113 5.21 -32.10 -22.12
N ALA A 114 3.95 -31.67 -22.13
CA ALA A 114 2.68 -32.38 -21.93
C ALA A 114 2.60 -33.60 -20.98
N ASN A 115 1.59 -33.61 -20.10
CA ASN A 115 0.39 -34.39 -20.41
C ASN A 115 -0.87 -33.90 -19.65
N PRO A 116 -2.09 -34.05 -20.23
CA PRO A 116 -3.35 -33.57 -19.70
C PRO A 116 -4.09 -34.66 -18.89
N MET A 117 -5.26 -34.29 -18.37
CA MET A 117 -6.37 -35.16 -17.90
C MET A 117 -6.27 -35.72 -16.47
N ILE A 118 -7.01 -35.09 -15.55
CA ILE A 118 -8.01 -35.81 -14.75
C ILE A 118 -9.33 -35.04 -14.90
N ARG A 119 -10.28 -35.66 -15.61
CA ARG A 119 -11.71 -35.42 -15.49
C ARG A 119 -12.26 -36.52 -14.58
N GLU A 120 -13.00 -36.13 -13.56
CA GLU A 120 -14.33 -36.62 -13.19
C GLU A 120 -14.97 -35.56 -12.29
#